data_AF-A0A660RSV1-F1
#
_entry.id   AF-A0A660RSV1-F1
#
_cell.length_a   1.000
_cell.length_b   1.000
_cell.length_c   1.000
_cell.angle_alpha   90.00
_cell.angle_beta   90.00
_cell.angle_gamma   90.00
#
_symmetry.space_group_name_H-M   'P 1'
#
loop_
_entity.id
_entity.type
_entity.pdbx_description
1 polymer ?
#
loop_
_entity_poly.entity_id
_entity_poly.type
_entity_poly.pdbx_seq_one_letter_code
_entity_poly.pdbx_strand_id
1 'polypeptide(L)'
;MNDVIKNRSEILFLYDVTDANPNGDPIEENRPRIDEETGVNIVTDVRLKRTIRDYLRDFKGQNIFIQAEKVIEEGTELIKARGAKLIEEIEKILEDEIGGDEAKKIVEKLDEILKEGSKGNRQKKFNEALGDVDEERKKELFEK
;
A
#
# COMPACT_ATOMS: atom_id res chain seq x y z
N MET A 1 -22.73 8.59 9.51
CA MET A 1 -21.66 8.82 10.51
C MET A 1 -21.46 7.51 11.22
N ASN A 2 -20.23 6.98 11.27
CA ASN A 2 -19.96 5.80 12.08
C ASN A 2 -20.04 6.20 13.55
N ASP A 3 -20.81 5.45 14.34
CA ASP A 3 -20.92 5.68 15.76
C ASP A 3 -19.54 5.56 16.40
N VAL A 4 -19.10 6.65 17.05
CA VAL A 4 -17.85 6.68 17.80
C VAL A 4 -17.99 5.70 18.97
N ILE A 5 -17.06 4.75 19.08
CA ILE A 5 -17.06 3.77 20.16
C ILE A 5 -16.88 4.48 21.50
N LYS A 6 -17.84 4.31 22.41
CA LYS A 6 -17.89 5.03 23.70
C LYS A 6 -17.19 4.30 24.86
N ASN A 7 -16.99 2.99 24.74
CA ASN A 7 -16.50 2.14 25.81
C ASN A 7 -15.20 1.45 25.40
N ARG A 8 -14.30 1.24 26.36
CA ARG A 8 -13.16 0.34 26.20
C ARG A 8 -13.67 -1.10 26.18
N SER A 9 -13.18 -1.90 25.25
CA SER A 9 -13.50 -3.32 25.15
C SER A 9 -12.22 -4.15 25.11
N GLU A 10 -12.27 -5.32 25.73
CA GLU A 10 -11.23 -6.34 25.67
C GLU A 10 -11.82 -7.60 25.02
N ILE A 11 -11.03 -8.28 24.21
CA ILE A 11 -11.47 -9.45 23.44
C ILE A 11 -10.46 -10.57 23.69
N LEU A 12 -10.95 -11.71 24.19
CA LEU A 12 -10.21 -12.96 24.17
C LEU A 12 -10.51 -13.68 22.86
N PHE A 13 -9.50 -13.78 22.00
CA PHE A 13 -9.60 -14.46 20.71
C PHE A 13 -8.84 -15.77 20.76
N LEU A 14 -9.55 -16.89 20.63
CA LEU A 14 -9.01 -18.24 20.62
C LEU A 14 -9.27 -18.87 19.26
N TYR A 15 -8.26 -19.52 18.71
CA TYR A 15 -8.36 -20.33 17.50
C TYR A 15 -7.34 -21.47 17.59
N ASP A 16 -7.63 -22.55 16.88
CA ASP A 16 -6.75 -23.69 16.69
C ASP A 16 -6.40 -23.85 15.22
N VAL A 17 -5.34 -24.62 14.97
CA VAL A 17 -4.93 -25.03 13.64
C VAL A 17 -4.46 -26.47 13.70
N THR A 18 -4.65 -27.22 12.63
CA THR A 18 -4.18 -28.61 12.48
C THR A 18 -3.42 -28.72 11.17
N ASP A 19 -2.26 -29.38 11.21
CA ASP A 19 -1.40 -29.62 10.04
C ASP A 19 -1.11 -28.35 9.21
N ALA A 20 -0.97 -27.20 9.88
CA ALA A 20 -0.77 -25.92 9.25
C ALA A 20 0.34 -25.11 9.94
N ASN A 21 0.93 -24.17 9.21
CA ASN A 21 1.84 -23.18 9.76
C ASN A 21 1.08 -21.87 10.03
N PRO A 22 0.75 -21.54 11.30
CA PRO A 22 -0.02 -20.34 11.60
C PRO A 22 0.80 -19.05 11.45
N ASN A 23 2.12 -19.13 11.61
CA ASN A 23 3.02 -17.99 11.53
C ASN A 23 4.44 -18.44 11.17
N GLY A 24 4.86 -18.18 9.94
CA GLY A 24 6.18 -18.55 9.45
C GLY A 24 7.32 -17.70 10.03
N ASP A 25 8.45 -18.33 10.27
CA ASP A 25 9.71 -17.63 10.56
C ASP A 25 10.50 -17.38 9.26
N PRO A 26 10.77 -16.11 8.89
CA PRO A 26 11.54 -15.77 7.69
C PRO A 26 13.02 -16.13 7.81
N ILE A 27 13.54 -16.36 9.02
CA ILE A 27 14.93 -16.75 9.27
C ILE A 27 15.07 -18.28 9.21
N GLU A 28 14.02 -19.02 9.57
CA GLU A 28 14.02 -20.48 9.59
C GLU A 28 13.21 -21.11 8.45
N GLU A 29 13.47 -20.72 7.20
CA GLU A 29 12.86 -21.36 6.01
C GLU A 29 11.33 -21.49 6.08
N ASN A 30 10.65 -20.52 6.70
CA ASN A 30 9.20 -20.51 6.90
C ASN A 30 8.68 -21.69 7.74
N ARG A 31 9.47 -22.21 8.69
CA ARG A 31 8.96 -23.09 9.77
C ARG A 31 8.00 -22.35 10.69
N PRO A 32 7.15 -23.06 11.47
CA PRO A 32 6.35 -22.41 12.49
C PRO A 32 7.24 -21.65 13.47
N ARG A 33 6.93 -20.37 13.69
CA ARG A 33 7.70 -19.52 14.59
C ARG A 33 7.57 -20.02 16.03
N ILE A 34 8.72 -20.30 16.66
CA ILE A 34 8.81 -20.75 18.05
C ILE A 34 9.41 -19.61 18.88
N ASP A 35 8.84 -19.37 20.05
CA ASP A 35 9.44 -18.50 21.06
C ASP A 35 10.63 -19.22 21.70
N GLU A 36 11.83 -18.63 21.62
CA GLU A 36 13.07 -19.30 22.04
C GLU A 36 13.16 -19.56 23.55
N GLU A 37 12.49 -18.76 24.37
CA GLU A 37 12.52 -18.89 25.83
C GLU A 37 11.57 -19.99 26.31
N THR A 38 10.36 -20.03 25.76
CA THR A 38 9.30 -20.94 26.20
C THR A 38 9.20 -22.23 25.38
N GLY A 39 9.75 -22.24 24.16
CA GLY A 39 9.62 -23.35 23.22
C GLY A 39 8.22 -23.52 22.64
N VAL A 40 7.32 -22.55 22.84
CA VAL A 40 5.93 -22.60 22.37
C VAL A 40 5.80 -21.90 21.03
N ASN A 41 4.91 -22.41 20.16
CA ASN A 41 4.59 -21.72 18.92
C ASN A 41 3.95 -20.35 19.18
N ILE A 42 4.45 -19.31 18.51
CA ILE A 42 3.95 -17.96 18.68
C ILE A 42 3.40 -17.39 17.37
N VAL A 43 2.20 -16.80 17.48
CA VAL A 43 1.60 -16.01 16.42
C VAL A 43 1.65 -14.54 16.79
N THR A 44 2.42 -13.78 16.02
CA THR A 44 2.64 -12.37 16.31
C THR A 44 1.39 -11.54 16.05
N ASP A 45 1.27 -10.41 16.72
CA ASP A 45 0.22 -9.43 16.49
C ASP A 45 0.24 -8.93 15.04
N VAL A 46 1.42 -8.77 14.44
CA VAL A 46 1.59 -8.41 13.02
C VAL A 46 0.93 -9.46 12.11
N ARG A 47 1.06 -10.75 12.43
CA ARG A 47 0.44 -11.84 11.65
C ARG A 47 -1.08 -11.78 11.73
N LEU A 48 -1.65 -11.56 12.92
CA LEU A 48 -3.09 -11.42 13.13
C LEU A 48 -3.65 -10.18 12.43
N LYS A 49 -2.99 -9.03 12.61
CA LYS A 49 -3.34 -7.76 11.93
C LYS A 49 -3.34 -7.94 10.41
N ARG A 50 -2.40 -8.72 9.87
CA ARG A 50 -2.37 -9.02 8.43
C ARG A 50 -3.58 -9.82 7.98
N THR A 51 -3.93 -10.90 8.69
CA THR A 51 -5.13 -11.70 8.38
C THR A 51 -6.40 -10.85 8.37
N ILE A 52 -6.57 -9.97 9.36
CA ILE A 52 -7.71 -9.04 9.44
C ILE A 52 -7.70 -8.07 8.25
N ARG A 53 -6.56 -7.43 7.95
CA ARG A 53 -6.46 -6.50 6.81
C ARG A 53 -6.74 -7.18 5.48
N ASP A 54 -6.20 -8.38 5.27
CA ASP A 54 -6.43 -9.16 4.06
C ASP A 54 -7.91 -9.52 3.91
N TYR A 55 -8.58 -9.91 5.01
CA TYR A 55 -10.03 -10.17 5.00
C TYR A 55 -10.86 -8.92 4.67
N LEU A 56 -10.56 -7.79 5.33
CA LEU A 56 -11.25 -6.52 5.10
C LEU A 56 -11.10 -6.04 3.65
N ARG A 57 -9.93 -6.24 3.05
CA ARG A 57 -9.68 -5.94 1.64
C ARG A 57 -10.42 -6.91 0.72
N ASP A 58 -10.08 -8.19 0.79
CA ASP A 58 -10.46 -9.19 -0.23
C ASP A 58 -11.95 -9.56 -0.17
N PHE A 59 -12.56 -9.49 1.02
CA PHE A 59 -13.94 -9.95 1.22
C PHE A 59 -14.90 -8.84 1.66
N LYS A 60 -14.40 -7.71 2.16
CA LYS A 60 -15.24 -6.55 2.57
C LYS A 60 -15.03 -5.31 1.71
N GLY A 61 -14.15 -5.37 0.70
CA GLY A 61 -13.89 -4.28 -0.24
C GLY A 61 -13.38 -3.00 0.44
N GLN A 62 -12.77 -3.10 1.62
CA GLN A 62 -12.28 -1.95 2.36
C GLN A 62 -10.92 -1.50 1.84
N ASN A 63 -10.73 -0.20 1.72
CA ASN A 63 -9.45 0.38 1.33
C ASN A 63 -8.43 0.26 2.47
N ILE A 64 -7.33 -0.45 2.21
CA ILE A 64 -6.17 -0.55 3.11
C ILE A 64 -5.02 0.24 2.52
N PHE A 65 -4.37 1.10 3.33
CA PHE A 65 -3.33 2.03 2.89
C PHE A 65 -2.10 1.30 2.33
N ILE A 66 -1.44 0.47 3.15
CA ILE A 66 -0.27 -0.33 2.74
C ILE A 66 -0.73 -1.72 2.34
N GLN A 67 -0.52 -2.04 1.06
CA GLN A 67 -0.82 -3.34 0.49
C GLN A 67 0.50 -3.99 0.07
N ALA A 68 0.70 -5.26 0.42
CA ALA A 68 1.71 -6.03 -0.27
C ALA A 68 1.26 -6.09 -1.74
N GLU A 69 2.11 -5.68 -2.67
CA GLU A 69 1.89 -5.94 -4.09
C GLU A 69 1.67 -7.45 -4.22
N LYS A 70 0.41 -7.88 -4.31
CA LYS A 70 0.14 -9.03 -5.15
C LYS A 70 0.66 -8.57 -6.52
N VAL A 71 1.65 -9.27 -7.06
CA VAL A 71 2.01 -9.13 -8.47
C VAL A 71 0.80 -9.61 -9.27
N ILE A 72 -0.19 -8.74 -9.35
CA ILE A 72 -1.24 -8.71 -10.34
C ILE A 72 -0.78 -7.53 -11.20
N GLU A 73 -0.78 -7.68 -12.52
CA GLU A 73 -0.38 -6.59 -13.42
C GLU A 73 -1.14 -5.27 -13.10
N GLU A 74 -2.38 -5.37 -12.59
CA GLU A 74 -3.21 -4.26 -12.08
C GLU A 74 -2.68 -3.56 -10.81
N GLY A 75 -1.96 -4.26 -9.92
CA GLY A 75 -1.49 -3.70 -8.65
C GLY A 75 -0.37 -2.66 -8.85
N THR A 76 0.45 -2.87 -9.88
CA THR A 76 1.44 -1.89 -10.31
C THR A 76 0.73 -0.66 -10.88
N GLU A 77 -0.35 -0.83 -11.65
CA GLU A 77 -1.15 0.30 -12.17
C GLU A 77 -1.79 1.12 -11.05
N LEU A 78 -2.29 0.48 -10.00
CA LEU A 78 -2.90 1.19 -8.87
C LEU A 78 -1.89 2.05 -8.08
N ILE A 79 -0.68 1.54 -7.86
CA ILE A 79 0.39 2.29 -7.20
C ILE A 79 0.88 3.43 -8.09
N LYS A 80 0.98 3.20 -9.40
CA LYS A 80 1.30 4.24 -10.38
C LYS A 80 0.23 5.35 -10.40
N ALA A 81 -1.05 4.97 -10.41
CA ALA A 81 -2.18 5.90 -10.39
C ALA A 81 -2.23 6.71 -9.09
N ARG A 82 -2.01 6.07 -7.93
CA ARG A 82 -1.95 6.77 -6.63
C ARG A 82 -0.74 7.71 -6.54
N GLY A 83 0.41 7.30 -7.08
CA GLY A 83 1.60 8.15 -7.16
C GLY A 83 1.37 9.38 -8.04
N ALA A 84 0.76 9.20 -9.21
CA ALA A 84 0.41 10.31 -10.11
C ALA A 84 -0.58 11.29 -9.46
N LYS A 85 -1.64 10.78 -8.83
CA LYS A 85 -2.64 11.61 -8.14
C LYS A 85 -2.05 12.42 -6.99
N LEU A 86 -1.12 11.82 -6.24
CA LEU A 86 -0.41 12.53 -5.16
C LEU A 86 0.48 13.66 -5.69
N ILE A 87 1.14 13.45 -6.85
CA ILE A 87 1.96 14.47 -7.49
C ILE A 87 1.07 15.64 -7.96
N GLU A 88 -0.04 15.36 -8.62
CA GLU A 88 -1.01 16.39 -9.06
C GLU A 88 -1.56 17.21 -7.87
N GLU A 89 -1.89 16.55 -6.75
CA GLU A 89 -2.34 17.25 -5.54
C GLU A 89 -1.25 18.16 -4.95
N ILE A 90 0.02 17.71 -4.94
CA ILE A 90 1.16 18.51 -4.47
C ILE A 90 1.39 19.72 -5.38
N GLU A 91 1.37 19.55 -6.70
CA GLU A 91 1.53 20.64 -7.66
C GLU A 91 0.44 21.71 -7.48
N LYS A 92 -0.80 21.25 -7.28
CA LYS A 92 -1.93 22.15 -7.04
C LYS A 92 -1.79 22.93 -5.73
N ILE A 93 -1.37 22.27 -4.64
CA ILE A 93 -1.09 22.94 -3.36
C ILE A 93 0.05 23.96 -3.52
N LEU A 94 1.10 23.62 -4.27
CA LEU A 94 2.22 24.53 -4.53
C LEU A 94 1.78 25.76 -5.34
N GLU A 95 0.92 25.58 -6.34
CA GLU A 95 0.37 26.69 -7.12
C GLU A 95 -0.59 27.56 -6.30
N ASP A 96 -1.47 26.94 -5.50
CA ASP A 96 -2.47 27.63 -4.68
C ASP A 96 -1.85 28.36 -3.47
N GLU A 97 -0.85 27.78 -2.79
CA GLU A 97 -0.25 28.35 -1.58
C GLU A 97 1.00 29.20 -1.82
N ILE A 98 1.84 28.84 -2.80
CA ILE A 98 3.11 29.54 -3.07
C ILE A 98 2.99 30.39 -4.34
N GLY A 99 2.52 29.79 -5.43
CA GLY A 99 2.32 30.44 -6.72
C GLY A 99 3.61 30.95 -7.41
N GLY A 100 3.47 31.40 -8.65
CA GLY A 100 4.54 32.10 -9.39
C GLY A 100 5.79 31.25 -9.71
N ASP A 101 6.93 31.93 -9.89
CA ASP A 101 8.19 31.30 -10.32
C ASP A 101 8.82 30.40 -9.24
N GLU A 102 8.42 30.56 -7.98
CA GLU A 102 8.91 29.76 -6.86
C GLU A 102 8.26 28.37 -6.82
N ALA A 103 6.94 28.31 -7.03
CA ALA A 103 6.23 27.04 -7.21
C ALA A 103 6.81 26.25 -8.40
N LYS A 104 7.07 26.92 -9.54
CA LYS A 104 7.67 26.28 -10.73
C LYS A 104 9.03 25.64 -10.44
N LYS A 105 9.91 26.32 -9.72
CA LYS A 105 11.24 25.78 -9.35
C LYS A 105 11.14 24.57 -8.43
N ILE A 106 10.12 24.51 -7.57
CA ILE A 106 9.89 23.37 -6.68
C ILE A 106 9.40 22.17 -7.49
N VAL A 107 8.47 22.39 -8.42
CA VAL A 107 7.99 21.34 -9.34
C VAL A 107 9.13 20.80 -10.20
N GLU A 108 9.99 21.67 -10.76
CA GLU A 108 11.16 21.25 -11.54
C GLU A 108 12.15 20.38 -10.73
N LYS A 109 12.37 20.72 -9.46
CA LYS A 109 13.20 19.91 -8.55
C LYS A 109 12.54 18.59 -8.16
N LEU A 110 11.22 18.58 -7.96
CA LEU A 110 10.47 17.35 -7.71
C LEU A 110 10.62 16.39 -8.90
N ASP A 111 10.51 16.91 -10.13
CA ASP A 111 10.75 16.15 -11.36
C ASP A 111 12.17 15.59 -11.45
N GLU A 112 13.19 16.36 -11.07
CA GLU A 112 14.58 15.87 -11.02
C GLU A 112 14.77 14.77 -9.98
N ILE A 113 14.23 14.93 -8.77
CA ILE A 113 14.29 13.92 -7.70
C ILE A 113 13.60 12.62 -8.12
N LEU A 114 12.44 12.73 -8.78
CA LEU A 114 11.71 11.58 -9.31
C LEU A 114 12.47 10.89 -10.45
N LYS A 115 13.20 11.63 -11.29
CA LYS A 115 14.11 11.08 -12.30
C LYS A 115 15.33 10.38 -11.68
N GLU A 116 15.90 10.92 -10.60
CA GLU A 116 17.05 10.32 -9.90
C GLU A 116 16.68 9.09 -9.05
N GLY A 117 15.45 9.05 -8.50
CA GLY A 117 14.90 7.93 -7.74
C GLY A 117 14.71 6.63 -8.53
N SER A 118 15.00 6.64 -9.83
CA SER A 118 15.01 5.47 -10.70
C SER A 118 16.18 5.49 -11.67
N LYS A 119 17.40 5.24 -11.18
CA LYS A 119 18.44 4.67 -12.06
C LYS A 119 17.99 3.28 -12.54
N GLY A 120 17.29 3.27 -13.67
CA GLY A 120 17.56 2.29 -14.72
C GLY A 120 16.38 1.70 -15.46
N ASN A 121 15.23 1.43 -14.81
CA ASN A 121 14.21 0.59 -15.47
C ASN A 121 12.74 0.89 -15.15
N ARG A 122 12.41 1.73 -14.16
CA ARG A 122 11.00 1.99 -13.81
C ARG A 122 10.35 3.06 -14.68
N GLN A 123 10.95 4.24 -14.89
CA GLN A 123 10.32 5.29 -15.70
C GLN A 123 10.09 4.88 -17.16
N LYS A 124 11.05 4.14 -17.75
CA LYS A 124 10.94 3.65 -19.13
C LYS A 124 9.89 2.53 -19.26
N LYS A 125 9.86 1.58 -18.31
CA LYS A 125 8.77 0.58 -18.21
C LYS A 125 7.44 1.19 -17.78
N PHE A 126 7.44 2.34 -17.10
CA PHE A 126 6.25 3.07 -16.67
C PHE A 126 5.61 3.72 -17.90
N ASN A 127 6.40 4.37 -18.75
CA ASN A 127 5.95 4.93 -20.02
C ASN A 127 5.60 3.84 -21.06
N GLU A 128 6.37 2.74 -21.13
CA GLU A 128 6.05 1.61 -22.02
C GLU A 128 4.79 0.83 -21.56
N ALA A 129 4.54 0.72 -20.25
CA ALA A 129 3.33 0.09 -19.72
C ALA A 129 2.10 1.02 -19.71
N LEU A 130 2.29 2.34 -19.79
CA LEU A 130 1.24 3.35 -19.96
C LEU A 130 0.84 3.55 -21.42
N GLY A 131 1.22 2.65 -22.34
CA GLY A 131 0.88 2.76 -23.76
C GLY A 131 -0.54 3.26 -23.96
N ASP A 132 -0.70 4.29 -24.81
CA ASP A 132 -1.89 5.15 -24.98
C ASP A 132 -3.11 4.73 -24.15
N VAL A 133 -3.09 5.07 -22.85
CA VAL A 133 -4.25 4.88 -21.99
C VAL A 133 -5.32 5.86 -22.46
N ASP A 134 -6.36 5.32 -23.09
CA ASP A 134 -7.56 6.05 -23.51
C ASP A 134 -8.11 6.89 -22.34
N GLU A 135 -8.45 8.14 -22.63
CA GLU A 135 -8.98 9.13 -21.69
C GLU A 135 -10.23 8.61 -20.94
N GLU A 136 -10.97 7.67 -21.54
CA GLU A 136 -12.12 7.02 -20.91
C GLU A 136 -11.70 6.13 -19.71
N ARG A 137 -10.56 5.44 -19.81
CA ARG A 137 -10.01 4.57 -18.75
C ARG A 137 -9.41 5.38 -17.60
N LYS A 138 -8.86 6.56 -17.88
CA LYS A 138 -8.39 7.50 -16.85
C LYS A 138 -9.56 8.00 -16.01
N LYS A 139 -10.68 8.41 -16.63
CA LYS A 139 -11.87 8.86 -15.87
C LYS A 139 -12.41 7.76 -14.94
N GLU A 140 -12.46 6.53 -15.41
CA GLU A 140 -12.96 5.39 -14.63
C GLU A 140 -12.13 5.10 -13.36
N LEU A 141 -10.82 5.37 -13.41
CA LEU A 141 -9.88 5.15 -12.30
C LEU A 141 -9.80 6.32 -11.31
N PHE A 142 -10.05 7.55 -11.77
CA PHE A 142 -9.77 8.76 -10.99
C PHE A 142 -11.01 9.51 -10.46
N GLU A 143 -12.22 9.25 -10.97
CA GLU A 143 -13.48 9.93 -10.58
C GLU A 143 -14.46 9.08 -9.75
N LYS A 144 -13.98 8.28 -8.78
CA LYS A 144 -14.82 7.72 -7.70
C LYS A 144 -14.55 8.36 -6.35
#